data_AF-A0A923DHY5-F1
#
_entry.id   AF-A0A923DHY5-F1
#
_cell.length_a   1.000
_cell.length_b   1.000
_cell.length_c   1.000
_cell.angle_alpha   90.00
_cell.angle_beta   90.00
_cell.angle_gamma   90.00
#
_symmetry.space_group_name_H-M   'P 1'
#
loop_
_entity.id
_entity.type
_entity.pdbx_description
1 polymer ?
#
loop_
_entity_poly.entity_id
_entity_poly.type
_entity_poly.pdbx_seq_one_letter_code
_entity_poly.pdbx_strand_id
1 'polypeptide(L)'
;MIDLGVLDYPQVHCAYGVNNSGKVVGQVWAQYQHAFLWAKQYGLKDLGTLGDPEWLMTHEGWAMANDINDRGQVVGSSWAPPTTQQRAFLWSDKGGMVHLGAFVDPSVPPENAYSYAFGRI
;
A
#
# COMPACT_ATOMS: atom_id res chain seq x y z
N MET A 1 -16.97 -7.96 17.98
CA MET A 1 -15.54 -7.75 17.64
C MET A 1 -15.21 -8.74 16.55
N ILE A 2 -14.73 -8.30 15.39
CA ILE A 2 -14.31 -9.20 14.30
C ILE A 2 -12.79 -9.30 14.40
N ASP A 3 -12.31 -10.50 14.70
CA ASP A 3 -10.90 -10.87 14.63
C ASP A 3 -10.55 -11.13 13.16
N LEU A 4 -9.50 -10.47 12.66
CA LEU A 4 -9.08 -10.55 11.26
C LEU A 4 -8.08 -11.69 11.00
N GLY A 5 -7.71 -12.45 12.03
CA GLY A 5 -6.76 -13.56 11.95
C GLY A 5 -5.30 -13.11 12.07
N VAL A 6 -4.44 -14.07 12.42
CA VAL A 6 -2.99 -13.91 12.60
C VAL A 6 -2.27 -14.61 11.45
N LEU A 7 -1.40 -13.89 10.73
CA LEU A 7 -0.31 -14.51 9.99
C LEU A 7 0.77 -14.81 11.02
N ASP A 8 1.26 -16.06 11.07
CA ASP A 8 2.33 -16.49 11.98
C ASP A 8 3.42 -15.39 12.08
N TYR A 9 3.81 -15.03 13.32
CA TYR A 9 4.64 -13.90 13.80
C TYR A 9 3.85 -12.77 14.51
N PRO A 10 4.43 -12.07 15.51
CA PRO A 10 3.76 -11.01 16.27
C PRO A 10 3.62 -9.77 15.40
N GLN A 11 2.65 -9.79 14.49
CA GLN A 11 2.44 -8.73 13.52
C GLN A 11 1.47 -7.69 14.08
N VAL A 12 1.90 -6.44 14.13
CA VAL A 12 0.97 -5.32 14.38
C VAL A 12 0.28 -5.02 13.06
N HIS A 13 -1.03 -5.24 13.02
CA HIS A 13 -1.87 -4.87 11.88
C HIS A 13 -2.59 -3.57 12.23
N CYS A 14 -2.34 -2.51 11.46
CA CYS A 14 -3.12 -1.29 11.55
C CYS A 14 -4.08 -1.23 10.37
N ALA A 15 -5.38 -1.25 10.65
CA ALA A 15 -6.41 -1.00 9.64
C ALA A 15 -6.62 0.51 9.47
N TYR A 16 -6.63 0.97 8.22
CA TYR A 16 -6.78 2.39 7.87
C TYR A 16 -8.06 2.68 7.09
N GLY A 17 -8.54 1.73 6.27
CA GLY A 17 -9.73 1.91 5.44
C GLY A 17 -10.63 0.68 5.43
N VAL A 18 -11.93 0.91 5.26
CA VAL A 18 -12.93 -0.14 5.04
C VAL A 18 -13.99 0.34 4.05
N ASN A 19 -14.36 -0.52 3.09
CA ASN A 19 -15.41 -0.21 2.12
C ASN A 19 -16.77 -0.84 2.50
N ASN A 20 -17.83 -0.52 1.75
CA ASN A 20 -19.19 -0.98 2.05
C ASN A 20 -19.39 -2.50 1.88
N SER A 21 -18.45 -3.19 1.22
CA SER A 21 -18.44 -4.65 1.11
C SER A 21 -17.68 -5.32 2.26
N GLY A 22 -17.18 -4.56 3.24
CA GLY A 22 -16.42 -5.06 4.38
C GLY A 22 -14.99 -5.47 4.05
N LYS A 23 -14.43 -5.00 2.92
CA LYS A 23 -13.00 -5.15 2.64
C LYS A 23 -12.22 -4.13 3.46
N VAL A 24 -11.15 -4.56 4.11
CA VAL A 24 -10.34 -3.73 5.01
C VAL A 24 -8.94 -3.59 4.42
N VAL A 25 -8.37 -2.39 4.46
CA VAL A 25 -7.00 -2.14 4.06
C VAL A 25 -6.20 -1.53 5.18
N GLY A 26 -4.89 -1.69 5.10
CA GLY A 26 -3.99 -1.13 6.08
C GLY A 26 -2.56 -1.53 5.83
N GLN A 27 -1.79 -1.62 6.91
CA GLN A 27 -0.42 -2.13 6.87
C GLN A 27 -0.18 -3.23 7.89
N VAL A 28 0.77 -4.08 7.52
CA VAL A 28 1.23 -5.19 8.34
C VAL A 28 2.70 -5.02 8.67
N TRP A 29 3.04 -5.08 9.96
CA TRP A 29 4.42 -5.13 10.44
C TRP A 29 4.85 -6.58 10.62
N ALA A 30 5.32 -7.20 9.54
CA ALA A 30 5.93 -8.53 9.54
C ALA A 30 7.46 -8.40 9.51
N GLN A 31 8.12 -9.21 8.67
CA GLN A 31 9.51 -8.99 8.27
C GLN A 31 9.71 -7.63 7.57
N TYR A 32 8.67 -7.14 6.88
CA TYR A 32 8.61 -5.85 6.20
C TYR A 32 7.25 -5.18 6.43
N GLN A 33 7.19 -3.86 6.22
CA GLN A 33 5.96 -3.06 6.34
C GLN A 33 5.20 -3.08 5.02
N HIS A 34 4.27 -4.02 4.83
CA HIS A 34 3.53 -4.10 3.56
C HIS A 34 2.10 -3.59 3.68
N ALA A 35 1.59 -3.09 2.56
CA ALA A 35 0.18 -2.79 2.42
C ALA A 35 -0.60 -4.12 2.33
N PHE A 36 -1.73 -4.22 3.03
CA PHE A 36 -2.60 -5.39 2.94
C PHE A 36 -4.02 -5.03 2.49
N LEU A 37 -4.69 -6.03 1.92
CA LEU A 37 -6.14 -6.07 1.70
C LEU A 37 -6.70 -7.32 2.37
N TRP A 38 -7.62 -7.14 3.31
CA TRP A 38 -8.38 -8.24 3.88
C TRP A 38 -9.79 -8.30 3.27
N ALA A 39 -10.27 -9.51 2.98
CA ALA A 39 -11.69 -9.75 2.78
C ALA A 39 -12.10 -11.11 3.33
N LYS A 40 -13.35 -11.20 3.80
CA LYS A 40 -13.92 -12.44 4.34
C LYS A 40 -13.76 -13.68 3.42
N GLN A 41 -13.74 -13.47 2.10
CA GLN A 41 -13.70 -14.54 1.11
C GLN A 41 -12.30 -15.18 0.96
N TYR A 42 -11.24 -14.41 1.19
CA TYR A 42 -9.87 -14.83 0.87
C TYR A 42 -8.84 -14.49 1.97
N GLY A 43 -9.26 -13.92 3.10
CA GLY A 43 -8.38 -13.56 4.21
C GLY A 43 -7.49 -12.37 3.89
N LEU A 44 -6.31 -12.33 4.52
CA LEU A 44 -5.28 -11.32 4.28
C LEU A 44 -4.58 -11.56 2.93
N LYS A 45 -4.56 -10.54 2.08
CA LYS A 45 -3.78 -10.47 0.85
C LYS A 45 -2.68 -9.42 1.04
N ASP A 46 -1.43 -9.83 0.89
CA ASP A 46 -0.30 -8.91 0.80
C ASP A 46 -0.36 -8.20 -0.57
N LEU A 47 -0.30 -6.87 -0.56
CA LEU A 47 -0.23 -6.03 -1.76
C LEU A 47 1.20 -5.69 -2.15
N GLY A 48 2.16 -5.94 -1.26
CA GLY A 48 3.58 -5.63 -1.43
C GLY A 48 3.88 -4.14 -1.37
N THR A 49 4.98 -3.76 -2.01
CA THR A 49 5.44 -2.37 -2.18
C THR A 49 5.41 -1.97 -3.65
N LEU A 50 5.44 -0.66 -3.92
CA LEU A 50 5.64 -0.12 -5.26
C LEU A 50 7.14 -0.25 -5.60
N GLY A 51 7.57 -1.47 -5.90
CA GLY A 51 8.93 -1.77 -6.37
C GLY A 51 9.06 -1.60 -7.88
N ASP A 52 10.27 -1.28 -8.34
CA ASP A 52 10.62 -1.48 -9.74
C ASP A 52 10.75 -2.99 -10.00
N PRO A 53 10.19 -3.56 -11.09
CA PRO A 53 10.19 -5.00 -11.32
C PRO A 53 11.60 -5.64 -11.25
N GLU A 54 12.63 -4.88 -11.61
CA GLU A 54 14.03 -5.29 -11.58
C GLU A 54 14.64 -5.33 -10.16
N TRP A 55 14.05 -4.62 -9.19
CA TRP A 55 14.58 -4.45 -7.83
C TRP A 55 13.76 -5.17 -6.75
N LEU A 56 12.74 -5.94 -7.15
CA LEU A 56 11.89 -6.74 -6.25
C LEU A 56 12.64 -7.82 -5.45
N MET A 57 13.97 -7.96 -5.63
CA MET A 57 14.78 -9.00 -4.99
C MET A 57 15.33 -8.64 -3.60
N THR A 58 15.34 -7.37 -3.19
CA THR A 58 15.98 -6.96 -1.92
C THR A 58 15.04 -6.97 -0.73
N HIS A 59 13.72 -7.09 -0.94
CA HIS A 59 12.71 -6.97 0.11
C HIS A 59 12.80 -5.68 0.95
N GLU A 60 13.63 -4.71 0.57
CA GLU A 60 13.75 -3.44 1.27
C GLU A 60 12.62 -2.52 0.81
N GLY A 61 11.82 -2.01 1.75
CA GLY A 61 10.71 -1.14 1.41
C GLY A 61 9.61 -1.13 2.46
N TRP A 62 8.70 -0.19 2.29
CA TRP A 62 7.46 -0.15 3.02
C TRP A 62 6.30 0.36 2.17
N ALA A 63 5.08 -0.06 2.51
CA ALA A 63 3.86 0.41 1.89
C ALA A 63 2.73 0.45 2.91
N MET A 64 1.87 1.45 2.75
CA MET A 64 0.69 1.66 3.58
C MET A 64 -0.50 1.88 2.66
N ALA A 65 -1.55 1.07 2.81
CA ALA A 65 -2.82 1.30 2.14
C ALA A 65 -3.71 2.20 2.99
N ASN A 66 -3.84 3.46 2.58
CA ASN A 66 -4.48 4.51 3.36
C ASN A 66 -6.00 4.53 3.20
N ASP A 67 -6.53 4.13 2.04
CA ASP A 67 -7.97 4.13 1.78
C ASP A 67 -8.39 3.11 0.71
N ILE A 68 -9.67 2.74 0.73
CA ILE A 68 -10.30 1.82 -0.23
C ILE A 68 -11.70 2.29 -0.61
N ASN A 69 -12.01 2.29 -1.92
CA ASN A 69 -13.37 2.58 -2.39
C ASN A 69 -14.22 1.30 -2.60
N ASP A 70 -15.50 1.48 -2.92
CA ASP A 70 -16.45 0.38 -3.12
C ASP A 70 -16.16 -0.49 -4.34
N ARG A 71 -15.36 0.02 -5.30
CA ARG A 71 -14.85 -0.78 -6.42
C ARG A 71 -13.66 -1.65 -6.03
N GLY A 72 -13.17 -1.55 -4.79
CA GLY A 72 -12.01 -2.28 -4.30
C GLY A 72 -10.68 -1.71 -4.80
N GLN A 73 -10.68 -0.45 -5.25
CA GLN A 73 -9.44 0.27 -5.56
C GLN A 73 -8.86 0.78 -4.25
N VAL A 74 -7.55 0.70 -4.12
CA VAL A 74 -6.83 1.04 -2.90
C VAL A 74 -5.82 2.12 -3.21
N VAL A 75 -5.78 3.18 -2.42
CA VAL A 75 -4.73 4.20 -2.52
C VAL A 75 -3.85 4.18 -1.29
N GLY A 76 -2.61 4.58 -1.47
CA GLY A 76 -1.65 4.53 -0.41
C GLY A 76 -0.34 5.19 -0.76
N SER A 77 0.64 4.95 0.10
CA SER A 77 2.01 5.38 -0.11
C SER A 77 2.94 4.19 -0.04
N SER A 78 3.98 4.20 -0.86
CA SER A 78 5.04 3.21 -0.79
C SER A 78 6.39 3.84 -1.03
N TRP A 79 7.38 3.28 -0.37
CA TRP A 79 8.79 3.50 -0.64
C TRP A 79 9.44 2.14 -0.85
N ALA A 80 10.22 2.03 -1.91
CA ALA A 80 11.09 0.88 -2.17
C ALA A 80 12.28 1.40 -2.98
N PRO A 81 13.50 0.88 -2.74
CA PRO A 81 14.62 1.23 -3.58
C PRO A 81 14.45 0.64 -5.01
N PRO A 82 15.21 1.15 -6.01
CA PRO A 82 16.31 2.11 -5.88
C PRO A 82 15.84 3.56 -5.64
N THR A 83 14.53 3.80 -5.55
CA THR A 83 14.00 5.14 -5.30
C THR A 83 14.30 5.61 -3.88
N THR A 84 14.63 6.89 -3.74
CA THR A 84 14.79 7.57 -2.45
C THR A 84 13.49 8.24 -1.98
N GLN A 85 12.44 8.19 -2.80
CA GLN A 85 11.22 8.97 -2.62
C GLN A 85 10.05 8.09 -2.23
N GLN A 86 9.24 8.61 -1.30
CA GLN A 86 7.91 8.07 -1.06
C GLN A 86 6.99 8.44 -2.23
N ARG A 87 6.27 7.43 -2.72
CA ARG A 87 5.45 7.50 -3.91
C ARG A 87 4.01 7.12 -3.60
N ALA A 88 3.06 7.93 -4.07
CA ALA A 88 1.64 7.60 -4.04
C ALA A 88 1.35 6.46 -5.02
N PHE A 89 0.50 5.51 -4.61
CA PHE A 89 0.07 4.42 -5.48
C PHE A 89 -1.45 4.28 -5.55
N LEU A 90 -1.91 3.69 -6.64
CA LEU A 90 -3.23 3.10 -6.82
C LEU A 90 -3.06 1.61 -7.05
N TRP A 91 -3.71 0.79 -6.24
CA TRP A 91 -3.79 -0.64 -6.43
C TRP A 91 -5.19 -1.05 -6.93
N SER A 92 -5.21 -2.00 -7.85
CA SER A 92 -6.42 -2.70 -8.25
C SER A 92 -6.13 -4.17 -8.53
N ASP A 93 -7.13 -5.03 -8.37
CA ASP A 93 -6.94 -6.47 -8.54
C ASP A 93 -6.45 -6.88 -9.95
N LYS A 94 -6.83 -6.10 -10.97
CA LYS A 94 -6.40 -6.32 -12.37
C LYS A 94 -5.11 -5.60 -12.73
N GLY A 95 -4.86 -4.44 -12.14
CA GLY A 95 -3.76 -3.56 -12.50
C GLY A 95 -2.52 -3.69 -11.62
N GLY A 96 -2.62 -4.40 -10.49
CA GLY A 96 -1.57 -4.37 -9.47
C GLY A 96 -1.40 -2.96 -8.91
N MET A 97 -0.22 -2.70 -8.33
CA MET A 97 0.13 -1.40 -7.76
C MET A 97 0.75 -0.49 -8.84
N VAL A 98 0.17 0.68 -9.05
CA VAL A 98 0.59 1.66 -10.06
C VAL A 98 0.91 2.99 -9.39
N HIS A 99 2.00 3.63 -9.81
CA HIS A 99 2.37 4.97 -9.35
C HIS A 99 1.34 6.02 -9.79
N LEU A 100 0.88 6.86 -8.85
CA LEU A 100 -0.09 7.94 -9.13
C LEU A 100 0.54 9.28 -9.56
N GLY A 101 1.87 9.36 -9.59
CA GLY A 101 2.57 10.61 -9.86
C GLY A 101 2.80 11.44 -8.60
N ALA A 102 3.77 12.36 -8.68
CA ALA A 102 3.98 13.36 -7.66
C ALA A 102 3.46 14.71 -8.13
N PHE A 103 2.84 15.47 -7.21
CA PHE A 103 2.67 16.91 -7.40
C PHE A 103 4.06 17.53 -7.25
N VAL A 104 4.79 17.58 -8.35
CA VAL A 104 6.08 18.26 -8.44
C VAL A 104 5.81 19.77 -8.47
N ASP A 105 6.32 20.50 -7.49
CA ASP A 105 6.74 21.86 -7.76
C ASP A 105 7.81 21.77 -8.86
N PRO A 106 7.62 22.39 -10.04
CA PRO A 106 8.56 22.29 -11.15
C PRO A 106 9.95 22.86 -10.84
N SER A 107 10.13 23.54 -9.69
CA SER A 107 11.45 23.95 -9.19
C SER A 107 12.18 22.88 -8.38
N VAL A 108 11.52 21.77 -8.02
CA VAL A 108 12.11 20.66 -7.26
C VAL A 108 12.56 19.57 -8.23
N PRO A 109 13.82 19.09 -8.14
CA PRO A 109 14.28 17.97 -8.96
C PRO A 109 13.40 16.73 -8.78
N PRO A 110 13.06 15.98 -9.85
CA PRO A 110 12.16 14.83 -9.77
C PRO A 110 12.64 13.72 -8.84
N GLU A 111 13.94 13.69 -8.51
CA GLU A 111 14.55 12.81 -7.51
C GLU A 111 14.19 13.16 -6.05
N ASN A 112 13.56 14.31 -5.81
CA ASN A 112 13.21 14.84 -4.48
C ASN A 112 11.69 15.12 -4.31
N ALA A 113 10.86 14.66 -5.24
CA ALA A 113 9.43 14.91 -5.29
C ALA A 113 8.61 13.89 -4.47
N TYR A 114 8.31 14.23 -3.22
CA TYR A 114 7.43 13.38 -2.40
C TYR A 114 5.99 13.40 -2.91
N SER A 115 5.33 12.24 -2.87
CA SER A 115 3.89 12.17 -3.13
C SER A 115 3.18 11.28 -2.13
N TYR A 116 2.06 11.80 -1.64
CA TYR A 116 1.21 11.17 -0.66
C TYR A 116 -0.23 11.15 -1.20
N ALA A 117 -0.86 9.98 -1.17
CA ALA A 117 -2.31 9.87 -1.35
C ALA A 117 -2.96 9.66 0.03
N PHE A 118 -3.67 10.68 0.48
CA PHE A 118 -4.55 10.63 1.64
C PHE A 118 -5.96 11.07 1.21
N GLY A 119 -7.00 10.43 1.73
CA GLY A 119 -8.39 10.83 1.52
C GLY A 119 -9.24 9.83 0.73
N ARG A 120 -10.57 10.02 0.81
CA ARG A 120 -11.58 9.15 0.20
C ARG A 120 -11.51 9.14 -1.33
N ILE A 121 -11.39 7.96 -1.93
CA ILE A 121 -11.54 7.68 -3.38
C ILE A 121 -12.90 7.05 -3.75
#